data_AF-A0AAD3GYI3-F1
#
_entry.id   AF-A0AAD3GYI3-F1
#
_cell.length_a   1.000
_cell.length_b   1.000
_cell.length_c   1.000
_cell.angle_alpha   90.00
_cell.angle_beta   90.00
_cell.angle_gamma   90.00
#
_symmetry.space_group_name_H-M   'P 1'
#
loop_
_entity.id
_entity.type
_entity.pdbx_description
1 polymer ?
#
loop_
_entity_poly.entity_id
_entity_poly.type
_entity_poly.pdbx_seq_one_letter_code
_entity_poly.pdbx_strand_id
1 'polypeptide(L)'
;MFWSRRPGTIEANLRNVKYILEESRIAGFEPPLSKINAWEPRDTEGMRLAIITLKKARVKNAKNAISNTHLQIGTVRKLLSTARVLHAGTNSGEKRNLVLRTIKGETQRFKDGMESSYFLETFKRGMKIRMGLLQRRNVPVTSELVILILKYLEEAYKDSGKEFQLRRRYLLAGTLVSLLYGGSLRGNEGFMLDADALASNIEFGKDADIPHVLAPLYGRFKGETGERFHVIPLVNISRTGIPFRIWLERALAMLRAENKIGKKGPLFCDVKGDLLKSKDLEDLILEAIENVQATQVHSELIPNEWEVREMYGIYRSFRRGAASTAANEDVNDFTIKLVNRWRKYETARGSVPNMGIMEYYLEHKKVLKRILSFSKSL
;
A
#
# COMPACT_ATOMS: atom_id res chain seq x y z
N MET A 1 -21.98 -1.14 -29.62
CA MET A 1 -21.97 -2.09 -28.47
C MET A 1 -22.57 -1.43 -27.23
N PHE A 2 -23.76 -1.86 -26.83
CA PHE A 2 -24.57 -1.29 -25.73
C PHE A 2 -24.20 -1.89 -24.38
N TRP A 3 -23.24 -1.30 -23.69
CA TRP A 3 -22.98 -1.62 -22.28
C TRP A 3 -22.79 -0.31 -21.52
N SER A 4 -23.89 0.43 -21.35
CA SER A 4 -23.91 1.70 -20.59
C SER A 4 -25.00 1.73 -19.52
N ARG A 5 -24.51 1.82 -18.28
CA ARG A 5 -24.99 2.45 -17.03
C ARG A 5 -26.42 2.21 -16.54
N ARG A 6 -27.49 2.32 -17.33
CA ARG A 6 -28.89 2.12 -16.90
C ARG A 6 -29.78 1.87 -18.13
N PRO A 7 -30.89 1.10 -18.02
CA PRO A 7 -31.81 0.82 -19.13
C PRO A 7 -32.23 2.06 -19.93
N GLY A 8 -32.56 3.17 -19.24
CA GLY A 8 -33.00 4.40 -19.91
C GLY A 8 -31.96 5.05 -20.84
N THR A 9 -30.65 4.88 -20.58
CA THR A 9 -29.61 5.36 -21.49
C THR A 9 -29.55 4.54 -22.77
N ILE A 10 -29.79 3.23 -22.66
CA ILE A 10 -29.84 2.31 -23.80
C ILE A 10 -31.04 2.66 -24.68
N GLU A 11 -32.20 2.85 -24.07
CA GLU A 11 -33.43 3.25 -24.78
C GLU A 11 -33.29 4.60 -25.48
N ALA A 12 -32.71 5.60 -24.81
CA ALA A 12 -32.48 6.92 -25.40
C ALA A 12 -31.55 6.85 -26.63
N ASN A 13 -30.44 6.12 -26.51
CA ASN A 13 -29.53 5.92 -27.64
C ASN A 13 -30.19 5.15 -28.79
N LEU A 14 -31.02 4.15 -28.49
CA LEU A 14 -31.76 3.42 -29.51
C LEU A 14 -32.77 4.31 -30.24
N ARG A 15 -33.47 5.20 -29.51
CA ARG A 15 -34.35 6.21 -30.13
C ARG A 15 -33.58 7.12 -31.08
N ASN A 16 -32.42 7.61 -30.67
CA ASN A 16 -31.58 8.48 -31.51
C ASN A 16 -31.06 7.75 -32.75
N VAL A 17 -30.66 6.48 -32.62
CA VAL A 17 -30.25 5.66 -33.78
C VAL A 17 -31.41 5.50 -34.77
N LYS A 18 -32.62 5.20 -34.28
CA LYS A 18 -33.82 5.09 -35.14
C LYS A 18 -34.11 6.41 -35.86
N TYR A 19 -33.99 7.53 -35.16
CA TYR A 19 -34.17 8.86 -35.75
C TYR A 19 -33.15 9.12 -36.88
N ILE A 20 -31.86 8.87 -36.64
CA ILE A 20 -30.82 9.04 -37.67
C ILE A 20 -31.12 8.18 -38.91
N LEU A 21 -31.52 6.92 -38.71
CA LEU A 21 -31.87 6.02 -39.81
C LEU A 21 -33.05 6.54 -40.64
N GLU A 22 -34.08 7.07 -39.97
CA GLU A 22 -35.28 7.59 -40.63
C GLU A 22 -35.00 8.88 -41.40
N GLU A 23 -34.31 9.84 -40.78
CA GLU A 23 -33.94 11.09 -41.47
C GLU A 23 -32.99 10.84 -42.65
N SER A 24 -32.06 9.90 -42.53
CA SER A 24 -31.18 9.54 -43.65
C SER A 24 -31.96 8.92 -44.82
N ARG A 25 -33.01 8.13 -44.51
CA ARG A 25 -33.92 7.56 -45.49
C ARG A 25 -34.74 8.64 -46.20
N ILE A 26 -35.28 9.60 -45.44
CA ILE A 26 -36.06 10.74 -45.97
C ILE A 26 -35.17 11.62 -46.86
N ALA A 27 -33.95 11.91 -46.42
CA ALA A 27 -33.00 12.74 -47.15
C ALA A 27 -32.27 12.03 -48.30
N GLY A 28 -32.48 10.71 -48.47
CA GLY A 28 -31.97 9.95 -49.60
C GLY A 28 -30.47 9.62 -49.56
N PHE A 29 -29.84 9.60 -48.38
CA PHE A 29 -28.41 9.24 -48.25
C PHE A 29 -28.19 8.02 -47.34
N GLU A 30 -27.04 7.35 -47.52
CA GLU A 30 -26.67 6.22 -46.65
C GLU A 30 -26.48 6.73 -45.21
N PRO A 31 -27.12 6.12 -44.21
CA PRO A 31 -27.02 6.59 -42.83
C PRO A 31 -25.56 6.73 -42.37
N PRO A 32 -25.19 7.83 -41.69
CA PRO A 32 -23.82 8.11 -41.26
C PRO A 32 -23.45 7.29 -40.00
N LEU A 33 -23.75 6.00 -40.03
CA LEU A 33 -23.54 5.06 -38.94
C LEU A 33 -22.76 3.85 -39.46
N SER A 34 -21.69 3.48 -38.76
CA SER A 34 -20.96 2.27 -39.11
C SER A 34 -21.81 1.03 -38.85
N LYS A 35 -21.83 0.11 -39.82
CA LYS A 35 -22.50 -1.20 -39.68
C LYS A 35 -21.83 -1.99 -38.56
N ILE A 36 -22.65 -2.54 -37.65
CA ILE A 36 -22.17 -3.46 -36.61
C ILE A 36 -22.05 -4.83 -37.26
N ASN A 37 -20.83 -5.19 -37.69
CA ASN A 37 -20.56 -6.50 -38.26
C ASN A 37 -20.38 -7.57 -37.17
N ALA A 38 -20.60 -8.83 -37.54
CA ALA A 38 -20.24 -9.94 -36.68
C ALA A 38 -18.72 -9.93 -36.41
N TRP A 39 -18.34 -10.32 -35.21
CA TRP A 39 -16.93 -10.51 -34.88
C TRP A 39 -16.35 -11.65 -35.70
N GLU A 40 -15.08 -11.54 -36.06
CA GLU A 40 -14.36 -12.66 -36.67
C GLU A 40 -14.36 -13.88 -35.75
N PRO A 41 -14.35 -15.11 -36.28
CA PRO A 41 -14.27 -16.34 -35.50
C PRO A 41 -12.85 -16.58 -34.92
N ARG A 42 -12.19 -15.53 -34.45
CA ARG A 42 -10.86 -15.52 -33.83
C ARG A 42 -10.91 -14.59 -32.61
N ASP A 43 -10.07 -14.87 -31.62
CA ASP A 43 -10.05 -14.05 -30.41
C ASP A 43 -9.11 -12.85 -30.58
N THR A 44 -9.60 -11.79 -31.23
CA THR A 44 -8.87 -10.52 -31.38
C THR A 44 -9.07 -9.60 -30.19
N GLU A 45 -10.18 -9.76 -29.47
CA GLU A 45 -10.63 -8.82 -28.43
C GLU A 45 -10.47 -9.34 -26.99
N GLY A 46 -9.93 -10.54 -26.80
CA GLY A 46 -9.76 -11.13 -25.48
C GLY A 46 -11.04 -11.73 -24.91
N MET A 47 -11.95 -12.20 -25.76
CA MET A 47 -13.16 -12.93 -25.37
C MET A 47 -12.82 -14.24 -24.64
N ARG A 48 -11.78 -14.99 -25.05
CA ARG A 48 -11.37 -16.21 -24.31
C ARG A 48 -10.88 -15.85 -22.92
N LEU A 49 -10.12 -14.76 -22.82
CA LEU A 49 -9.67 -14.24 -21.53
C LEU A 49 -10.85 -13.81 -20.65
N ALA A 50 -11.89 -13.20 -21.23
CA ALA A 50 -13.13 -12.87 -20.52
C ALA A 50 -13.84 -14.13 -20.01
N ILE A 51 -13.93 -15.20 -20.82
CA ILE A 51 -14.52 -16.49 -20.41
C ILE A 51 -13.74 -17.10 -19.25
N ILE A 52 -12.40 -17.16 -19.34
CA ILE A 52 -11.54 -17.67 -18.25
C ILE A 52 -11.75 -16.85 -16.97
N THR A 53 -11.86 -15.53 -17.13
CA THR A 53 -12.10 -14.60 -16.02
C THR A 53 -13.46 -14.87 -15.35
N LEU A 54 -14.52 -15.11 -16.12
CA LEU A 54 -15.83 -15.52 -15.59
C LEU A 54 -15.79 -16.88 -14.91
N LYS A 55 -15.09 -17.86 -15.48
CA LYS A 55 -14.91 -19.18 -14.86
C LYS A 55 -14.22 -19.05 -13.49
N LYS A 56 -13.13 -18.28 -13.41
CA LYS A 56 -12.46 -17.99 -12.13
C LYS A 56 -13.38 -17.29 -11.14
N ALA A 57 -14.23 -16.36 -11.61
CA ALA A 57 -15.16 -15.66 -10.75
C ALA A 57 -16.15 -16.61 -10.03
N ARG A 58 -16.47 -17.78 -10.61
CA ARG A 58 -17.43 -18.75 -10.07
C ARG A 58 -16.81 -19.81 -9.14
N VAL A 59 -15.49 -19.75 -8.88
CA VAL A 59 -14.84 -20.71 -7.98
C VAL A 59 -15.40 -20.54 -6.56
N LYS A 60 -16.05 -21.58 -6.05
CA LYS A 60 -16.62 -21.63 -4.70
C LYS A 60 -15.51 -21.79 -3.64
N ASN A 61 -15.75 -21.31 -2.43
CA ASN A 61 -14.91 -21.54 -1.24
C ASN A 61 -13.47 -20.97 -1.28
N ALA A 62 -13.20 -19.89 -2.02
CA ALA A 62 -11.94 -19.20 -1.85
C ALA A 62 -12.00 -18.24 -0.65
N LYS A 63 -10.89 -18.10 0.09
CA LYS A 63 -10.70 -17.15 1.21
C LYS A 63 -11.08 -15.69 0.91
N ASN A 64 -11.28 -15.33 -0.37
CA ASN A 64 -11.62 -13.99 -0.84
C ASN A 64 -12.97 -13.94 -1.60
N ALA A 65 -13.89 -14.86 -1.29
CA ALA A 65 -15.24 -14.84 -1.85
C ALA A 65 -16.07 -13.69 -1.22
N ILE A 66 -16.87 -12.97 -2.02
CA ILE A 66 -17.83 -11.98 -1.48
C ILE A 66 -19.08 -12.70 -0.97
N SER A 67 -19.44 -13.79 -1.66
CA SER A 67 -20.60 -14.61 -1.37
C SER A 67 -20.28 -16.06 -1.70
N ASN A 68 -21.20 -16.96 -1.34
CA ASN A 68 -21.16 -18.37 -1.73
C ASN A 68 -21.25 -18.60 -3.25
N THR A 69 -21.46 -17.54 -4.04
CA THR A 69 -21.66 -17.62 -5.49
C THR A 69 -20.48 -17.12 -6.32
N HIS A 70 -19.66 -16.17 -5.83
CA HIS A 70 -18.56 -15.61 -6.62
C HIS A 70 -17.42 -14.93 -5.82
N LEU A 71 -16.25 -14.86 -6.47
CA LEU A 71 -15.04 -14.21 -5.97
C LEU A 71 -15.08 -12.68 -6.06
N GLN A 72 -14.30 -12.00 -5.21
CA GLN A 72 -14.07 -10.57 -5.33
C GLN A 72 -13.48 -10.17 -6.69
N ILE A 73 -14.02 -9.11 -7.30
CA ILE A 73 -13.49 -8.57 -8.55
C ILE A 73 -12.01 -8.18 -8.45
N GLY A 74 -11.57 -7.73 -7.27
CA GLY A 74 -10.16 -7.41 -7.00
C GLY A 74 -9.21 -8.61 -7.18
N THR A 75 -9.70 -9.81 -6.89
CA THR A 75 -8.98 -11.08 -7.06
C THR A 75 -9.04 -11.55 -8.51
N VAL A 76 -10.22 -11.48 -9.12
CA VAL A 76 -10.46 -11.99 -10.48
C VAL A 76 -9.74 -11.13 -11.52
N ARG A 77 -9.74 -9.79 -11.37
CA ARG A 77 -9.07 -8.85 -12.28
C ARG A 77 -7.55 -9.08 -12.40
N LYS A 78 -6.93 -9.75 -11.42
CA LYS A 78 -5.49 -10.07 -11.47
C LYS A 78 -5.15 -10.91 -12.69
N LEU A 79 -6.03 -11.80 -13.16
CA LEU A 79 -5.83 -12.56 -14.40
C LEU A 79 -5.63 -11.66 -15.61
N LEU A 80 -6.47 -10.64 -15.74
CA LEU A 80 -6.41 -9.68 -16.83
C LEU A 80 -5.12 -8.84 -16.77
N SER A 81 -4.68 -8.51 -15.56
CA SER A 81 -3.40 -7.85 -15.33
C SER A 81 -2.23 -8.75 -15.70
N THR A 82 -2.27 -10.04 -15.35
CA THR A 82 -1.23 -11.02 -15.70
C THR A 82 -1.13 -11.18 -17.21
N ALA A 83 -2.25 -11.37 -17.91
CA ALA A 83 -2.28 -11.49 -19.37
C ALA A 83 -1.64 -10.26 -20.05
N ARG A 84 -1.94 -9.06 -19.56
CA ARG A 84 -1.33 -7.81 -20.04
C ARG A 84 0.18 -7.76 -19.84
N VAL A 85 0.64 -8.13 -18.64
CA VAL A 85 2.08 -8.11 -18.35
C VAL A 85 2.82 -9.15 -19.21
N LEU A 86 2.23 -10.33 -19.40
CA LEU A 86 2.81 -11.37 -20.26
C LEU A 86 2.89 -10.92 -21.71
N HIS A 87 1.79 -10.42 -22.30
CA HIS A 87 1.79 -9.92 -23.68
C HIS A 87 2.80 -8.79 -23.86
N ALA A 88 2.87 -7.86 -22.91
CA ALA A 88 3.83 -6.76 -22.92
C ALA A 88 5.29 -7.22 -22.92
N GLY A 89 5.60 -8.43 -22.45
CA GLY A 89 6.93 -9.03 -22.50
C GLY A 89 7.22 -9.88 -23.75
N THR A 90 6.23 -10.08 -24.64
CA THR A 90 6.41 -10.83 -25.88
C THR A 90 6.96 -9.96 -27.02
N ASN A 91 7.58 -10.60 -28.01
CA ASN A 91 8.02 -9.94 -29.25
C ASN A 91 6.84 -9.24 -29.97
N SER A 92 5.67 -9.86 -30.01
CA SER A 92 4.45 -9.26 -30.59
C SER A 92 4.00 -8.00 -29.85
N GLY A 93 4.03 -8.03 -28.51
CA GLY A 93 3.68 -6.88 -27.68
C GLY A 93 4.75 -5.80 -27.61
N GLU A 94 5.96 -6.05 -28.12
CA GLU A 94 7.00 -5.03 -28.27
C GLU A 94 7.04 -4.41 -29.68
N LYS A 95 6.70 -5.19 -30.72
CA LYS A 95 6.63 -4.72 -32.11
C LYS A 95 5.44 -3.80 -32.40
N ARG A 96 4.31 -3.98 -31.72
CA ARG A 96 3.09 -3.17 -31.93
C ARG A 96 2.92 -2.10 -30.85
N ASN A 97 3.87 -1.18 -30.80
CA ASN A 97 3.88 -0.07 -29.86
C ASN A 97 3.77 1.26 -30.60
N LEU A 98 2.76 2.07 -30.27
CA LEU A 98 2.79 3.50 -30.58
C LEU A 98 3.59 4.21 -29.48
N VAL A 99 4.62 4.94 -29.88
CA VAL A 99 5.48 5.67 -28.95
C VAL A 99 5.24 7.16 -29.18
N LEU A 100 4.65 7.83 -28.20
CA LEU A 100 4.53 9.28 -28.18
C LEU A 100 5.61 9.84 -27.25
N ARG A 101 6.41 10.78 -27.76
CA ARG A 101 7.39 11.50 -26.94
C ARG A 101 6.95 12.95 -26.83
N THR A 102 6.77 13.44 -25.61
CA THR A 102 6.49 14.86 -25.40
C THR A 102 7.74 15.68 -25.69
N ILE A 103 7.57 16.98 -25.99
CA ILE A 103 8.69 17.92 -26.17
C ILE A 103 9.58 17.97 -24.91
N LYS A 104 9.00 17.70 -23.73
CA LYS A 104 9.71 17.60 -22.44
C LYS A 104 10.44 16.25 -22.24
N GLY A 105 10.50 15.41 -23.26
CA GLY A 105 11.21 14.13 -23.24
C GLY A 105 10.45 12.96 -22.61
N GLU A 106 9.20 13.13 -22.18
CA GLU A 106 8.41 12.04 -21.62
C GLU A 106 7.92 11.10 -22.71
N THR A 107 8.35 9.84 -22.65
CA THR A 107 7.85 8.80 -23.54
C THR A 107 6.61 8.11 -22.95
N GLN A 108 5.52 8.07 -23.71
CA GLN A 108 4.35 7.23 -23.49
C GLN A 108 4.33 6.11 -24.54
N ARG A 109 4.17 4.87 -24.08
CA ARG A 109 4.07 3.70 -24.96
C ARG A 109 2.65 3.15 -24.88
N PHE A 110 1.95 3.12 -26.00
CA PHE A 110 0.65 2.48 -26.15
C PHE A 110 0.88 1.13 -26.81
N LYS A 111 0.52 0.07 -26.09
CA LYS A 111 0.67 -1.31 -26.56
C LYS A 111 -0.63 -1.75 -27.23
N ASP A 112 -0.53 -2.27 -28.44
CA ASP A 112 -1.63 -2.98 -29.08
C ASP A 112 -1.71 -4.42 -28.56
N GLY A 113 -2.92 -4.87 -28.24
CA GLY A 113 -3.15 -6.14 -27.57
C GLY A 113 -4.61 -6.38 -27.23
N MET A 114 -5.02 -7.64 -27.29
CA MET A 114 -6.39 -8.09 -26.99
C MET A 114 -6.83 -7.74 -25.55
N GLU A 115 -5.87 -7.62 -24.63
CA GLU A 115 -6.08 -7.30 -23.22
C GLU A 115 -6.45 -5.82 -22.94
N SER A 116 -6.23 -4.97 -23.94
CA SER A 116 -6.56 -3.54 -23.98
C SER A 116 -7.69 -3.24 -24.97
N SER A 117 -8.35 -4.27 -25.50
CA SER A 117 -9.51 -4.09 -26.38
C SER A 117 -10.64 -3.33 -25.68
N TYR A 118 -11.39 -2.59 -26.47
CA TYR A 118 -12.59 -1.89 -25.99
C TYR A 118 -13.62 -2.86 -25.39
N PHE A 119 -13.75 -4.06 -25.99
CA PHE A 119 -14.59 -5.14 -25.45
C PHE A 119 -14.17 -5.50 -24.03
N LEU A 120 -12.89 -5.78 -23.78
CA LEU A 120 -12.43 -6.26 -22.48
C LEU A 120 -12.47 -5.15 -21.41
N GLU A 121 -12.25 -3.89 -21.79
CA GLU A 121 -12.49 -2.75 -20.90
C GLU A 121 -13.97 -2.64 -20.48
N THR A 122 -14.87 -2.77 -21.45
CA THR A 122 -16.31 -2.74 -21.22
C THR A 122 -16.78 -3.94 -20.38
N PHE A 123 -16.24 -5.13 -20.64
CA PHE A 123 -16.44 -6.34 -19.86
C PHE A 123 -15.97 -6.15 -18.41
N LYS A 124 -14.75 -5.67 -18.17
CA LYS A 124 -14.20 -5.37 -16.82
C LYS A 124 -15.14 -4.44 -16.05
N ARG A 125 -15.64 -3.40 -16.71
CA ARG A 125 -16.59 -2.45 -16.12
C ARG A 125 -17.93 -3.11 -15.81
N GLY A 126 -18.47 -3.92 -16.72
CA GLY A 126 -19.70 -4.68 -16.52
C GLY A 126 -19.61 -5.64 -15.33
N MET A 127 -18.49 -6.36 -15.21
CA MET A 127 -18.20 -7.21 -14.04
C MET A 127 -18.23 -6.40 -12.75
N LYS A 128 -17.59 -5.22 -12.72
CA LYS A 128 -17.52 -4.37 -11.52
C LYS A 128 -18.89 -3.92 -11.04
N ILE A 129 -19.80 -3.62 -11.97
CA ILE A 129 -21.16 -3.17 -11.65
C ILE A 129 -21.99 -4.34 -11.10
N ARG A 130 -21.94 -5.52 -11.74
CA ARG A 130 -22.80 -6.67 -11.38
C ARG A 130 -22.33 -7.45 -10.15
N MET A 131 -21.02 -7.62 -9.99
CA MET A 131 -20.45 -8.36 -8.86
C MET A 131 -20.34 -7.49 -7.61
N GLY A 132 -20.44 -6.17 -7.76
CA GLY A 132 -20.09 -5.23 -6.72
C GLY A 132 -18.60 -5.26 -6.36
N LEU A 133 -18.23 -4.36 -5.46
CA LEU A 133 -16.91 -4.34 -4.85
C LEU A 133 -17.12 -4.17 -3.35
N LEU A 134 -16.99 -5.27 -2.61
CA LEU A 134 -16.97 -5.20 -1.15
C LEU A 134 -15.60 -4.67 -0.73
N GLN A 135 -15.53 -3.38 -0.43
CA GLN A 135 -14.30 -2.73 0.03
C GLN A 135 -14.36 -2.57 1.55
N ARG A 136 -13.99 -3.63 2.29
CA ARG A 136 -13.65 -3.49 3.72
C ARG A 136 -12.31 -2.75 3.80
N ARG A 137 -12.34 -1.51 4.29
CA ARG A 137 -11.13 -0.68 4.43
C ARG A 137 -10.67 -0.80 5.88
N ASN A 138 -9.41 -1.16 6.11
CA ASN A 138 -8.91 -1.24 7.47
C ASN A 138 -9.08 0.10 8.21
N VAL A 139 -9.64 0.07 9.40
CA VAL A 139 -9.88 1.26 10.24
C VAL A 139 -8.54 1.90 10.62
N PRO A 140 -8.43 3.24 10.66
CA PRO A 140 -7.27 3.92 11.21
C PRO A 140 -7.08 3.56 12.69
N VAL A 141 -5.83 3.31 13.10
CA VAL A 141 -5.49 3.17 14.54
C VAL A 141 -5.18 4.57 15.08
N THR A 142 -5.93 5.04 16.08
CA THR A 142 -5.70 6.38 16.66
C THR A 142 -4.47 6.41 17.57
N SER A 143 -4.02 7.60 17.95
CA SER A 143 -2.88 7.81 18.87
C SER A 143 -3.12 7.13 20.21
N GLU A 144 -4.34 7.24 20.74
CA GLU A 144 -4.74 6.63 22.00
C GLU A 144 -4.64 5.10 21.92
N LEU A 145 -5.11 4.52 20.81
CA LEU A 145 -5.00 3.09 20.58
C LEU A 145 -3.54 2.63 20.41
N VAL A 146 -2.68 3.42 19.76
CA VAL A 146 -1.23 3.11 19.68
C VAL A 146 -0.61 3.06 21.06
N ILE A 147 -0.92 4.02 21.93
CA ILE A 147 -0.39 4.06 23.31
C ILE A 147 -0.79 2.80 24.07
N LEU A 148 -2.06 2.39 23.96
CA LEU A 148 -2.56 1.18 24.61
C LEU A 148 -1.92 -0.09 24.06
N ILE A 149 -1.75 -0.19 22.73
CA ILE A 149 -1.02 -1.30 22.09
C ILE A 149 0.42 -1.37 22.60
N LEU A 150 1.13 -0.24 22.61
CA LEU A 150 2.52 -0.20 23.07
C LEU A 150 2.64 -0.51 24.56
N LYS A 151 1.67 -0.09 25.38
CA LYS A 151 1.61 -0.43 26.80
C LYS A 151 1.46 -1.94 27.01
N TYR A 152 0.51 -2.57 26.30
CA TYR A 152 0.34 -4.02 26.34
C TYR A 152 1.63 -4.75 25.91
N LEU A 153 2.26 -4.32 24.81
CA LEU A 153 3.49 -4.92 24.32
C LEU A 153 4.67 -4.69 25.28
N GLU A 154 4.72 -3.56 26.00
CA GLU A 154 5.72 -3.27 27.03
C GLU A 154 5.56 -4.19 28.24
N GLU A 155 4.33 -4.41 28.70
CA GLU A 155 4.00 -5.32 29.79
C GLU A 155 4.36 -6.76 29.40
N ALA A 156 3.91 -7.22 28.23
CA ALA A 156 4.26 -8.55 27.70
C ALA A 156 5.77 -8.74 27.49
N TYR A 157 6.48 -7.69 27.05
CA TYR A 157 7.94 -7.70 26.95
C TYR A 157 8.64 -7.85 28.31
N LYS A 158 8.10 -7.23 29.37
CA LYS A 158 8.63 -7.36 30.74
C LYS A 158 8.30 -8.71 31.35
N ASP A 159 7.06 -9.18 31.17
CA ASP A 159 6.53 -10.40 31.78
C ASP A 159 7.06 -11.68 31.14
N SER A 160 7.47 -11.61 29.86
CA SER A 160 8.11 -12.73 29.15
C SER A 160 9.38 -13.27 29.85
N GLY A 161 9.91 -12.54 30.85
CA GLY A 161 10.93 -13.03 31.77
C GLY A 161 12.19 -13.52 31.07
N LYS A 162 12.48 -14.83 31.20
CA LYS A 162 13.65 -15.50 30.59
C LYS A 162 13.36 -16.12 29.22
N GLU A 163 12.11 -16.15 28.75
CA GLU A 163 11.79 -16.73 27.44
C GLU A 163 12.25 -15.79 26.32
N PHE A 164 13.49 -15.99 25.89
CA PHE A 164 14.17 -15.12 24.94
C PHE A 164 13.41 -14.90 23.63
N GLN A 165 12.86 -15.96 23.04
CA GLN A 165 12.19 -15.89 21.74
C GLN A 165 10.89 -15.08 21.82
N LEU A 166 10.10 -15.30 22.86
CA LEU A 166 8.85 -14.58 23.07
C LEU A 166 9.12 -13.10 23.36
N ARG A 167 10.06 -12.82 24.27
CA ARG A 167 10.52 -11.46 24.59
C ARG A 167 10.97 -10.69 23.35
N ARG A 168 11.76 -11.35 22.50
CA ARG A 168 12.24 -10.80 21.24
C ARG A 168 11.09 -10.43 20.30
N ARG A 169 10.07 -11.27 20.18
CA ARG A 169 8.92 -11.01 19.31
C ARG A 169 8.11 -9.81 19.77
N TYR A 170 7.81 -9.68 21.06
CA TYR A 170 7.12 -8.49 21.60
C TYR A 170 7.93 -7.20 21.39
N LEU A 171 9.25 -7.26 21.59
CA LEU A 171 10.13 -6.13 21.34
C LEU A 171 10.09 -5.67 19.87
N LEU A 172 10.16 -6.63 18.94
CA LEU A 172 10.07 -6.33 17.51
C LEU A 172 8.66 -5.85 17.12
N ALA A 173 7.60 -6.41 17.69
CA ALA A 173 6.23 -5.92 17.47
C ALA A 173 6.07 -4.45 17.88
N GLY A 174 6.54 -4.06 19.07
CA GLY A 174 6.47 -2.66 19.52
C GLY A 174 7.35 -1.71 18.68
N THR A 175 8.51 -2.20 18.23
CA THR A 175 9.37 -1.46 17.28
C THR A 175 8.66 -1.26 15.94
N LEU A 176 7.98 -2.28 15.43
CA LEU A 176 7.22 -2.19 14.19
C LEU A 176 6.05 -1.20 14.31
N VAL A 177 5.26 -1.28 15.39
CA VAL A 177 4.16 -0.33 15.67
C VAL A 177 4.69 1.11 15.68
N SER A 178 5.80 1.35 16.39
CA SER A 178 6.45 2.66 16.50
C SER A 178 6.86 3.21 15.13
N LEU A 179 7.45 2.39 14.26
CA LEU A 179 7.86 2.78 12.91
C LEU A 179 6.68 3.02 11.98
N LEU A 180 5.71 2.10 11.96
CA LEU A 180 4.55 2.17 11.07
C LEU A 180 3.70 3.40 11.37
N TYR A 181 3.54 3.74 12.65
CA TYR A 181 2.79 4.91 13.08
C TYR A 181 3.63 6.19 12.94
N GLY A 182 4.80 6.25 13.60
CA GLY A 182 5.65 7.44 13.63
C GLY A 182 6.13 7.91 12.25
N GLY A 183 6.51 6.96 11.39
CA GLY A 183 6.99 7.22 10.04
C GLY A 183 5.88 7.23 8.98
N SER A 184 4.62 6.97 9.36
CA SER A 184 3.51 6.79 8.42
C SER A 184 3.84 5.76 7.31
N LEU A 185 4.56 4.70 7.67
CA LEU A 185 5.09 3.70 6.73
C LEU A 185 4.00 2.69 6.32
N ARG A 186 4.11 2.16 5.11
CA ARG A 186 3.30 0.97 4.72
C ARG A 186 3.87 -0.26 5.42
N GLY A 187 3.01 -1.24 5.69
CA GLY A 187 3.38 -2.43 6.48
C GLY A 187 4.74 -3.04 6.10
N ASN A 188 4.95 -3.30 4.82
CA ASN A 188 6.19 -3.88 4.29
C ASN A 188 7.41 -2.92 4.31
N GLU A 189 7.21 -1.61 4.33
CA GLU A 189 8.30 -0.63 4.45
C GLU A 189 8.88 -0.64 5.87
N GLY A 190 8.07 -0.89 6.91
CA GLY A 190 8.55 -0.99 8.30
C GLY A 190 9.61 -2.09 8.49
N PHE A 191 9.51 -3.19 7.74
CA PHE A 191 10.46 -4.31 7.78
C PHE A 191 11.81 -3.99 7.10
N MET A 192 11.92 -2.86 6.39
CA MET A 192 13.15 -2.46 5.69
C MET A 192 14.16 -1.74 6.58
N LEU A 193 13.88 -1.58 7.88
CA LEU A 193 14.81 -0.94 8.81
C LEU A 193 16.13 -1.72 8.85
N ASP A 194 17.23 -1.05 8.49
CA ASP A 194 18.56 -1.65 8.43
C ASP A 194 19.25 -1.58 9.80
N ALA A 195 19.76 -2.72 10.27
CA ALA A 195 20.30 -2.84 11.63
C ALA A 195 21.62 -2.09 11.80
N ASP A 196 22.52 -2.16 10.81
CA ASP A 196 23.88 -1.59 10.89
C ASP A 196 23.86 -0.08 10.70
N ALA A 197 23.02 0.38 9.78
CA ALA A 197 22.69 1.77 9.59
C ALA A 197 22.08 2.37 10.87
N LEU A 198 21.13 1.67 11.51
CA LEU A 198 20.57 2.14 12.77
C LEU A 198 21.65 2.18 13.85
N ALA A 199 22.47 1.14 13.97
CA ALA A 199 23.54 1.05 14.96
C ALA A 199 24.52 2.23 14.87
N SER A 200 24.87 2.62 13.65
CA SER A 200 25.82 3.69 13.37
C SER A 200 25.24 5.09 13.60
N ASN A 201 23.91 5.23 13.59
CA ASN A 201 23.23 6.52 13.65
C ASN A 201 22.32 6.68 14.88
N ILE A 202 22.31 5.72 15.80
CA ILE A 202 21.35 5.71 16.92
C ILE A 202 21.52 6.93 17.84
N GLU A 203 22.75 7.37 18.12
CA GLU A 203 22.99 8.55 18.96
C GLU A 203 22.71 9.88 18.23
N PHE A 204 22.54 9.84 16.90
CA PHE A 204 22.30 11.04 16.13
C PHE A 204 20.96 11.67 16.50
N GLY A 205 20.96 12.99 16.70
CA GLY A 205 19.76 13.75 17.02
C GLY A 205 19.32 13.67 18.49
N LYS A 206 20.03 12.91 19.34
CA LYS A 206 19.71 12.77 20.77
C LYS A 206 19.78 14.10 21.52
N ASP A 207 20.85 14.87 21.28
CA ASP A 207 21.13 16.16 21.91
C ASP A 207 20.79 17.37 21.00
N ALA A 208 19.98 17.16 19.96
CA ALA A 208 19.56 18.23 19.06
C ALA A 208 18.43 19.09 19.67
N ASP A 209 18.20 20.30 19.13
CA ASP A 209 17.08 21.19 19.53
C ASP A 209 15.73 20.47 19.63
N ILE A 210 15.49 19.54 18.70
CA ILE A 210 14.36 18.62 18.74
C ILE A 210 14.96 17.22 18.86
N PRO A 211 14.98 16.63 20.06
CA PRO A 211 15.51 15.29 20.27
C PRO A 211 14.80 14.27 19.37
N HIS A 212 15.57 13.58 18.53
CA HIS A 212 15.06 12.65 17.54
C HIS A 212 15.99 11.46 17.33
N VAL A 213 15.47 10.41 16.71
CA VAL A 213 16.18 9.22 16.25
C VAL A 213 16.02 9.07 14.74
N LEU A 214 17.04 8.57 14.08
CA LEU A 214 17.02 8.27 12.65
C LEU A 214 16.69 6.79 12.44
N ALA A 215 15.62 6.50 11.70
CA ALA A 215 15.24 5.14 11.29
C ALA A 215 15.62 4.93 9.80
N PRO A 216 16.79 4.33 9.50
CA PRO A 216 17.25 4.12 8.13
C PRO A 216 16.62 2.86 7.51
N LEU A 217 15.87 3.04 6.43
CA LEU A 217 15.26 1.97 5.66
C LEU A 217 16.12 1.65 4.43
N TYR A 218 16.47 0.39 4.24
CA TYR A 218 17.20 -0.09 3.06
C TYR A 218 16.36 -1.07 2.25
N GLY A 219 16.21 -0.81 0.95
CA GLY A 219 15.51 -1.73 0.07
C GLY A 219 15.09 -1.13 -1.25
N ARG A 220 14.22 -1.84 -1.96
CA ARG A 220 13.64 -1.40 -3.22
C ARG A 220 12.35 -0.66 -2.96
N PHE A 221 12.35 0.64 -3.24
CA PHE A 221 11.18 1.48 -3.08
C PHE A 221 10.45 1.65 -4.41
N LYS A 222 9.12 1.68 -4.31
CA LYS A 222 8.27 1.79 -5.50
C LYS A 222 8.50 3.13 -6.19
N GLY A 223 8.80 3.08 -7.49
CA GLY A 223 9.10 4.27 -8.30
C GLY A 223 10.58 4.62 -8.36
N GLU A 224 11.43 3.90 -7.63
CA GLU A 224 12.88 4.11 -7.62
C GLU A 224 13.61 2.94 -8.28
N THR A 225 14.83 3.20 -8.77
CA THR A 225 15.65 2.20 -9.44
C THR A 225 16.76 1.74 -8.51
N GLY A 226 16.88 0.41 -8.37
CA GLY A 226 17.86 -0.22 -7.49
C GLY A 226 17.43 -0.24 -6.03
N GLU A 227 18.38 -0.57 -5.16
CA GLU A 227 18.25 -0.48 -3.71
C GLU A 227 18.71 0.89 -3.24
N ARG A 228 17.97 1.46 -2.28
CA ARG A 228 18.19 2.82 -1.76
C ARG A 228 18.09 2.84 -0.25
N PHE A 229 18.81 3.79 0.35
CA PHE A 229 18.62 4.18 1.73
C PHE A 229 17.64 5.35 1.82
N HIS A 230 16.70 5.25 2.75
CA HIS A 230 15.85 6.36 3.12
C HIS A 230 15.81 6.49 4.63
N VAL A 231 16.09 7.68 5.11
CA VAL A 231 16.12 7.96 6.54
C VAL A 231 14.80 8.58 6.96
N ILE A 232 14.18 8.01 7.98
CA ILE A 232 12.96 8.53 8.60
C ILE A 232 13.32 9.10 9.99
N PRO A 233 13.41 10.43 10.14
CA PRO A 233 13.57 11.07 11.44
C PRO A 233 12.28 10.97 12.25
N LEU A 234 12.38 10.46 13.48
CA LEU A 234 11.28 10.38 14.45
C LEU A 234 11.68 11.13 15.71
N VAL A 235 10.81 11.97 16.27
CA VAL A 235 11.07 12.53 17.61
C VAL A 235 11.26 11.42 18.64
N ASN A 236 11.94 11.71 19.74
CA ASN A 236 12.15 10.68 20.78
C ASN A 236 10.83 10.23 21.41
N ILE A 237 9.96 11.20 21.69
CA ILE A 237 8.63 11.02 22.26
C ILE A 237 7.67 11.98 21.52
N SER A 238 6.52 11.49 21.09
CA SER A 238 5.48 12.32 20.47
C SER A 238 4.78 13.20 21.52
N ARG A 239 3.93 14.14 21.09
CA ARG A 239 3.15 14.98 22.01
C ARG A 239 2.15 14.15 22.82
N THR A 240 1.58 13.11 22.25
CA THR A 240 0.70 12.17 22.98
C THR A 240 1.46 11.19 23.87
N GLY A 241 2.80 11.17 23.83
CA GLY A 241 3.63 10.34 24.70
C GLY A 241 4.14 9.05 24.08
N ILE A 242 4.04 8.87 22.75
CA ILE A 242 4.52 7.66 22.07
C ILE A 242 6.06 7.64 22.05
N PRO A 243 6.73 6.67 22.69
CA PRO A 243 8.18 6.71 22.90
C PRO A 243 8.95 6.03 21.75
N PHE A 244 9.04 6.67 20.58
CA PHE A 244 9.64 6.05 19.39
C PHE A 244 11.09 5.58 19.59
N ARG A 245 11.95 6.41 20.21
CA ARG A 245 13.38 6.12 20.36
C ARG A 245 13.64 4.88 21.21
N ILE A 246 12.91 4.69 22.31
CA ILE A 246 13.21 3.61 23.26
C ILE A 246 13.00 2.23 22.63
N TRP A 247 11.99 2.07 21.76
CA TRP A 247 11.75 0.83 21.04
C TRP A 247 12.90 0.51 20.07
N LEU A 248 13.36 1.52 19.32
CA LEU A 248 14.51 1.39 18.41
C LEU A 248 15.81 1.04 19.14
N GLU A 249 16.11 1.75 20.24
CA GLU A 249 17.31 1.50 21.05
C GLU A 249 17.30 0.10 21.67
N ARG A 250 16.17 -0.33 22.23
CA ARG A 250 16.04 -1.67 22.84
C ARG A 250 16.16 -2.77 21.79
N ALA A 251 15.53 -2.62 20.62
CA ALA A 251 15.68 -3.58 19.53
C ALA A 251 17.13 -3.67 19.03
N LEU A 252 17.81 -2.54 18.92
CA LEU A 252 19.22 -2.50 18.57
C LEU A 252 20.10 -3.16 19.65
N ALA A 253 19.86 -2.87 20.94
CA ALA A 253 20.58 -3.50 22.04
C ALA A 253 20.41 -5.03 22.04
N MET A 254 19.21 -5.51 21.74
CA MET A 254 18.93 -6.94 21.55
C MET A 254 19.76 -7.52 20.40
N LEU A 255 19.82 -6.88 19.23
CA LEU A 255 20.64 -7.35 18.11
C LEU A 255 22.15 -7.32 18.41
N ARG A 256 22.62 -6.35 19.20
CA ARG A 256 24.00 -6.33 19.70
C ARG A 256 24.29 -7.54 20.59
N ALA A 257 23.40 -7.86 21.51
CA ALA A 257 23.52 -9.05 22.36
C ALA A 257 23.47 -10.37 21.55
N GLU A 258 22.74 -10.39 20.43
CA GLU A 258 22.70 -11.52 19.48
C GLU A 258 23.91 -11.58 18.53
N ASN A 259 24.88 -10.65 18.63
CA ASN A 259 25.99 -10.50 17.69
C ASN A 259 25.52 -10.42 16.21
N LYS A 260 24.46 -9.64 15.95
CA LYS A 260 23.89 -9.45 14.61
C LYS A 260 24.28 -8.15 13.93
N ILE A 261 24.88 -7.23 14.67
CA ILE A 261 25.45 -5.99 14.10
C ILE A 261 26.77 -6.32 13.38
N GLY A 262 26.98 -5.71 12.21
CA GLY A 262 28.09 -5.91 11.29
C GLY A 262 27.86 -7.00 10.23
N LYS A 263 26.76 -7.75 10.33
CA LYS A 263 26.45 -8.85 9.40
C LYS A 263 25.71 -8.42 8.13
N LYS A 264 25.31 -7.14 8.03
CA LYS A 264 24.45 -6.56 6.98
C LYS A 264 23.10 -7.26 6.88
N GLY A 265 22.05 -6.60 7.35
CA GLY A 265 20.72 -7.18 7.30
C GLY A 265 19.64 -6.34 7.98
N PRO A 266 18.37 -6.76 7.82
CA PRO A 266 17.25 -6.06 8.42
C PRO A 266 17.23 -6.23 9.94
N LEU A 267 16.75 -5.21 10.65
CA LEU A 267 16.49 -5.28 12.08
C LEU A 267 15.44 -6.36 12.40
N PHE A 268 14.43 -6.49 11.52
CA PHE A 268 13.37 -7.49 11.62
C PHE A 268 13.82 -8.84 11.06
N CYS A 269 14.91 -9.39 11.57
CA CYS A 269 15.41 -10.70 11.20
C CYS A 269 15.01 -11.79 12.22
N ASP A 270 15.04 -13.06 11.82
CA ASP A 270 14.92 -14.22 12.69
C ASP A 270 16.25 -14.55 13.39
N VAL A 271 16.34 -15.71 14.04
CA VAL A 271 17.57 -16.15 14.72
C VAL A 271 18.74 -16.33 13.74
N LYS A 272 18.47 -16.74 12.50
CA LYS A 272 19.47 -16.99 11.45
C LYS A 272 19.92 -15.71 10.74
N GLY A 273 19.16 -14.63 10.85
CA GLY A 273 19.41 -13.37 10.16
C GLY A 273 18.49 -13.13 8.95
N ASP A 274 17.58 -14.05 8.67
CA ASP A 274 16.63 -13.94 7.57
C ASP A 274 15.45 -13.04 7.95
N LEU A 275 14.88 -12.32 6.98
CA LEU A 275 13.75 -11.43 7.24
C LEU A 275 12.54 -12.17 7.85
N LEU A 276 12.00 -11.65 8.94
CA LEU A 276 10.80 -12.21 9.59
C LEU A 276 9.59 -12.13 8.67
N LYS A 277 8.71 -13.13 8.78
CA LYS A 277 7.41 -13.10 8.13
C LYS A 277 6.54 -12.05 8.80
N SER A 278 5.96 -11.15 8.01
CA SER A 278 5.13 -10.06 8.55
C SER A 278 3.94 -10.57 9.36
N LYS A 279 3.41 -11.75 9.02
CA LYS A 279 2.29 -12.37 9.72
C LYS A 279 2.61 -12.65 11.20
N ASP A 280 3.84 -13.06 11.50
CA ASP A 280 4.23 -13.45 12.86
C ASP A 280 4.19 -12.27 13.83
N LEU A 281 4.52 -11.06 13.35
CA LEU A 281 4.39 -9.82 14.13
C LEU A 281 2.98 -9.21 14.05
N GLU A 282 2.30 -9.35 12.91
CA GLU A 282 0.91 -8.90 12.74
C GLU A 282 -0.02 -9.60 13.73
N ASP A 283 0.13 -10.91 13.92
CA ASP A 283 -0.70 -11.68 14.85
C ASP A 283 -0.57 -11.16 16.30
N LEU A 284 0.64 -10.81 16.76
CA LEU A 284 0.88 -10.23 18.09
C LEU A 284 0.32 -8.81 18.24
N ILE A 285 0.41 -8.01 17.16
CA ILE A 285 -0.12 -6.64 17.16
C ILE A 285 -1.66 -6.67 17.18
N LEU A 286 -2.27 -7.59 16.43
CA LEU A 286 -3.73 -7.77 16.44
C LEU A 286 -4.20 -8.33 17.78
N GLU A 287 -3.47 -9.26 18.39
CA GLU A 287 -3.72 -9.73 19.75
C GLU A 287 -3.69 -8.57 20.76
N ALA A 288 -2.73 -7.65 20.66
CA ALA A 288 -2.72 -6.46 21.51
C ALA A 288 -3.99 -5.60 21.33
N ILE A 289 -4.50 -5.46 20.10
CA ILE A 289 -5.75 -4.74 19.81
C ILE A 289 -6.96 -5.49 20.37
N GLU A 290 -7.00 -6.83 20.26
CA GLU A 290 -8.05 -7.68 20.85
C GLU A 290 -8.09 -7.54 22.38
N ASN A 291 -6.93 -7.49 23.04
CA ASN A 291 -6.84 -7.25 24.48
C ASN A 291 -7.35 -5.86 24.88
N VAL A 292 -7.06 -4.83 24.07
CA VAL A 292 -7.60 -3.49 24.29
C VAL A 292 -9.12 -3.49 24.13
N GLN A 293 -9.66 -4.15 23.10
CA GLN A 293 -11.11 -4.28 22.90
C GLN A 293 -11.80 -5.01 24.06
N ALA A 294 -11.20 -6.08 24.58
CA ALA A 294 -11.74 -6.84 25.70
C ALA A 294 -11.84 -6.03 27.00
N THR A 295 -11.11 -4.92 27.10
CA THR A 295 -11.15 -4.03 28.26
C THR A 295 -12.36 -3.09 28.14
N GLN A 296 -13.36 -3.26 29.00
CA GLN A 296 -14.66 -2.57 28.92
C GLN A 296 -14.56 -1.03 28.85
N VAL A 297 -13.53 -0.43 29.46
CA VAL A 297 -13.22 1.02 29.42
C VAL A 297 -12.94 1.53 27.99
N HIS A 298 -12.55 0.65 27.07
CA HIS A 298 -12.17 0.99 25.70
C HIS A 298 -13.22 0.61 24.65
N SER A 299 -14.43 0.27 25.08
CA SER A 299 -15.57 -0.03 24.18
C SER A 299 -15.95 1.14 23.26
N GLU A 300 -15.63 2.38 23.64
CA GLU A 300 -15.77 3.57 22.78
C GLU A 300 -14.68 3.68 21.71
N LEU A 301 -13.47 3.16 21.98
CA LEU A 301 -12.34 3.17 21.03
C LEU A 301 -12.46 2.04 19.99
N ILE A 302 -12.91 0.86 20.43
CA ILE A 302 -13.12 -0.30 19.58
C ILE A 302 -14.48 -0.91 19.95
N PRO A 303 -15.50 -0.76 19.09
CA PRO A 303 -16.81 -1.38 19.32
C PRO A 303 -16.68 -2.91 19.48
N ASN A 304 -17.43 -3.48 20.42
CA ASN A 304 -17.38 -4.91 20.74
C ASN A 304 -17.86 -5.81 19.59
N GLU A 305 -18.67 -5.27 18.67
CA GLU A 305 -19.21 -5.97 17.51
C GLU A 305 -18.17 -6.13 16.38
N TRP A 306 -17.04 -5.42 16.48
CA TRP A 306 -16.03 -5.45 15.44
C TRP A 306 -15.12 -6.67 15.58
N GLU A 307 -14.96 -7.42 14.49
CA GLU A 307 -13.90 -8.42 14.40
C GLU A 307 -12.56 -7.73 14.12
N VAL A 308 -11.71 -7.62 15.15
CA VAL A 308 -10.43 -6.89 15.08
C VAL A 308 -9.56 -7.31 13.90
N ARG A 309 -9.44 -8.61 13.64
CA ARG A 309 -8.60 -9.16 12.57
C ARG A 309 -9.14 -8.88 11.16
N GLU A 310 -10.42 -8.54 11.03
CA GLU A 310 -10.99 -8.06 9.75
C GLU A 310 -10.86 -6.54 9.60
N MET A 311 -10.91 -5.81 10.71
CA MET A 311 -10.99 -4.35 10.73
C MET A 311 -9.63 -3.67 10.77
N TYR A 312 -8.63 -4.28 11.39
CA TYR A 312 -7.29 -3.73 11.54
C TYR A 312 -6.25 -4.54 10.78
N GLY A 313 -5.12 -3.91 10.44
CA GLY A 313 -3.98 -4.62 9.86
C GLY A 313 -2.78 -3.71 9.62
N ILE A 314 -1.58 -4.28 9.74
CA ILE A 314 -0.33 -3.51 9.78
C ILE A 314 -0.04 -2.77 8.47
N TYR A 315 -0.59 -3.25 7.36
CA TYR A 315 -0.35 -2.68 6.04
C TYR A 315 -0.90 -1.27 5.85
N ARG A 316 -1.98 -0.91 6.57
CA ARG A 316 -2.69 0.35 6.33
C ARG A 316 -3.22 1.04 7.58
N SER A 317 -3.58 0.33 8.64
CA SER A 317 -4.26 0.93 9.79
C SER A 317 -3.41 1.99 10.49
N PHE A 318 -2.15 1.69 10.78
CA PHE A 318 -1.21 2.62 11.44
C PHE A 318 -0.92 3.85 10.59
N ARG A 319 -0.58 3.66 9.30
CA ARG A 319 -0.35 4.78 8.38
C ARG A 319 -1.56 5.70 8.26
N ARG A 320 -2.76 5.11 8.11
CA ARG A 320 -4.01 5.89 8.04
C ARG A 320 -4.27 6.63 9.34
N GLY A 321 -4.02 5.96 10.46
CA GLY A 321 -4.05 6.51 11.81
C GLY A 321 -3.18 7.75 11.94
N ALA A 322 -1.87 7.59 11.73
CA ALA A 322 -0.90 8.66 11.84
C ALA A 322 -1.21 9.85 10.91
N ALA A 323 -1.63 9.58 9.67
CA ALA A 323 -2.03 10.64 8.75
C ALA A 323 -3.29 11.39 9.21
N SER A 324 -4.24 10.69 9.83
CA SER A 324 -5.46 11.28 10.38
C SER A 324 -5.17 12.10 11.64
N THR A 325 -4.37 11.55 12.56
CA THR A 325 -3.94 12.25 13.78
C THR A 325 -3.18 13.51 13.43
N ALA A 326 -2.18 13.44 12.55
CA ALA A 326 -1.46 14.63 12.11
C ALA A 326 -2.37 15.67 11.42
N ALA A 327 -3.38 15.24 10.67
CA ALA A 327 -4.35 16.14 10.05
C ALA A 327 -5.25 16.83 11.09
N ASN A 328 -5.67 16.11 12.13
CA ASN A 328 -6.47 16.66 13.23
C ASN A 328 -5.66 17.65 14.09
N GLU A 329 -4.33 17.52 14.10
CA GLU A 329 -3.40 18.40 14.82
C GLU A 329 -2.83 19.52 13.95
N ASP A 330 -3.56 19.88 12.90
CA ASP A 330 -3.25 20.98 11.97
C ASP A 330 -1.84 20.91 11.37
N VAL A 331 -1.25 19.72 11.27
CA VAL A 331 0.02 19.55 10.55
C VAL A 331 -0.23 19.89 9.09
N ASN A 332 0.55 20.84 8.59
CA ASN A 332 0.43 21.33 7.24
C ASN A 332 0.36 20.18 6.21
N ASP A 333 -0.60 20.24 5.29
CA ASP A 333 -0.79 19.21 4.26
C ASP A 333 0.46 18.98 3.39
N PHE A 334 1.30 20.01 3.17
CA PHE A 334 2.61 19.82 2.54
C PHE A 334 3.51 18.87 3.35
N THR A 335 3.52 18.99 4.69
CA THR A 335 4.29 18.16 5.61
C THR A 335 3.72 16.75 5.70
N ILE A 336 2.40 16.60 5.87
CA ILE A 336 1.73 15.29 5.84
C ILE A 336 2.02 14.62 4.50
N LYS A 337 1.89 15.37 3.40
CA LYS A 337 2.29 14.88 2.10
C LYS A 337 3.77 14.55 2.10
N LEU A 338 4.70 15.37 2.60
CA LEU A 338 6.16 15.11 2.64
C LEU A 338 6.50 13.77 3.30
N VAL A 339 5.95 13.49 4.48
CA VAL A 339 6.13 12.20 5.16
C VAL A 339 5.47 11.07 4.39
N ASN A 340 4.27 11.31 3.85
CA ASN A 340 3.58 10.36 2.98
C ASN A 340 4.16 10.28 1.54
N ARG A 341 5.12 11.14 1.15
CA ARG A 341 5.48 11.53 -0.24
C ARG A 341 6.54 10.66 -0.90
N TRP A 342 6.61 9.43 -0.45
CA TRP A 342 6.69 8.27 -1.31
C TRP A 342 5.53 8.16 -2.34
N ARG A 343 5.06 9.29 -2.90
CA ARG A 343 3.98 9.43 -3.91
C ARG A 343 4.31 10.49 -4.97
N LYS A 344 5.16 11.49 -4.71
CA LYS A 344 5.57 12.47 -5.74
C LYS A 344 6.84 12.06 -6.49
N TYR A 345 7.82 11.44 -5.81
CA TYR A 345 8.98 10.83 -6.47
C TYR A 345 8.60 9.67 -7.40
N GLU A 346 7.43 9.04 -7.22
CA GLU A 346 6.85 8.06 -8.15
C GLU A 346 6.61 8.62 -9.58
N THR A 347 6.73 9.93 -9.78
CA THR A 347 6.57 10.60 -11.09
C THR A 347 7.93 10.96 -11.74
N ALA A 348 9.03 10.92 -10.98
CA ALA A 348 10.37 11.27 -11.45
C ALA A 348 11.14 9.99 -11.82
N ARG A 349 11.17 9.68 -13.11
CA ARG A 349 11.73 8.46 -13.71
C ARG A 349 13.26 8.37 -13.55
N GLY A 350 13.72 7.84 -12.41
CA GLY A 350 14.98 7.09 -12.30
C GLY A 350 16.27 7.83 -12.64
N SER A 351 16.70 8.75 -11.76
CA SER A 351 18.11 9.18 -11.70
C SER A 351 18.70 8.89 -10.33
N VAL A 352 19.96 8.45 -10.34
CA VAL A 352 20.75 7.98 -9.19
C VAL A 352 21.37 9.18 -8.45
N PRO A 353 21.54 9.06 -7.12
CA PRO A 353 22.92 8.92 -6.65
C PRO A 353 23.07 7.79 -5.60
N ASN A 354 24.27 7.18 -5.60
CA ASN A 354 24.69 6.14 -4.66
C ASN A 354 25.27 6.83 -3.41
N MET A 355 24.40 7.54 -2.68
CA MET A 355 24.81 8.36 -1.53
C MET A 355 24.85 7.55 -0.24
N GLY A 356 25.81 7.88 0.64
CA GLY A 356 25.80 7.42 2.02
C GLY A 356 24.60 7.99 2.79
N ILE A 357 24.15 7.31 3.85
CA ILE A 357 23.04 7.73 4.72
C ILE A 357 23.16 9.19 5.16
N MET A 358 24.39 9.62 5.48
CA MET A 358 24.70 10.98 5.92
C MET A 358 24.55 12.01 4.80
N GLU A 359 24.93 11.67 3.57
CA GLU A 359 24.76 12.56 2.41
C GLU A 359 23.26 12.77 2.12
N TYR A 360 22.46 11.69 2.18
CA TYR A 360 21.01 11.76 2.03
C TYR A 360 20.35 12.56 3.17
N TYR A 361 20.78 12.35 4.41
CA TYR A 361 20.29 13.11 5.56
C TYR A 361 20.65 14.60 5.47
N LEU A 362 21.87 14.94 5.02
CA LEU A 362 22.33 16.32 4.86
C LEU A 362 21.52 17.06 3.78
N GLU A 363 21.15 16.39 2.67
CA GLU A 363 20.19 16.96 1.70
C GLU A 363 18.84 17.28 2.36
N HIS A 364 18.32 16.38 3.21
CA HIS A 364 17.04 16.56 3.90
C HIS A 364 17.10 17.42 5.15
N LYS A 365 18.28 17.83 5.63
CA LYS A 365 18.45 18.66 6.83
C LYS A 365 17.67 19.98 6.73
N LYS A 366 17.51 20.50 5.51
CA LYS A 366 16.72 21.73 5.23
C LYS A 366 15.23 21.58 5.56
N VAL A 367 14.69 20.36 5.56
CA VAL A 367 13.27 20.07 5.88
C VAL A 367 13.10 19.25 7.16
N LEU A 368 14.18 18.93 7.87
CA LEU A 368 14.16 18.09 9.08
C LEU A 368 13.14 18.57 10.12
N LYS A 369 13.15 19.86 10.46
CA LYS A 369 12.20 20.43 11.44
C LYS A 369 10.74 20.20 11.03
N ARG A 370 10.44 20.23 9.72
CA ARG A 370 9.10 19.93 9.19
C ARG A 370 8.79 18.44 9.24
N ILE A 371 9.75 17.56 8.95
CA ILE A 371 9.52 16.12 9.06
C ILE A 371 9.27 15.73 10.53
N LEU A 372 10.08 16.25 11.44
CA LEU A 372 9.92 16.02 12.88
C LEU A 372 8.61 16.60 13.43
N SER A 373 8.09 17.70 12.86
CA SER A 373 6.79 18.23 13.31
C SER A 373 5.64 17.24 13.09
N PHE A 374 5.76 16.32 12.12
CA PHE A 374 4.78 15.25 11.93
C PHE A 374 4.81 14.25 13.09
N SER A 375 5.95 13.61 13.34
CA SER A 375 6.03 12.61 14.44
C SER A 375 5.86 13.25 15.82
N LYS A 376 6.17 14.55 15.96
CA LYS A 376 5.90 15.34 17.15
C LYS A 376 4.42 15.54 17.41
N SER A 377 3.59 15.75 16.40
CA SER A 377 2.16 16.03 16.60
C SER A 377 1.36 14.80 17.02
N LEU A 378 1.88 13.61 16.67
CA LEU A 378 1.24 12.31 16.90
C LEU A 378 0.96 12.02 18.38
#